data_AF-A0A2W6FGA0-F1
#
_entry.id   AF-A0A2W6FGA0-F1
#
_cell.length_a   1.000
_cell.length_b   1.000
_cell.length_c   1.000
_cell.angle_alpha   90.00
_cell.angle_beta   90.00
_cell.angle_gamma   90.00
#
_symmetry.space_group_name_H-M   'P 1'
#
loop_
_entity.id
_entity.type
_entity.pdbx_description
1 polymer ?
#
loop_
_entity_poly.entity_id
_entity_poly.type
_entity_poly.pdbx_seq_one_letter_code
_entity_poly.pdbx_strand_id
1 'polypeptide(L)' 'MIDAVGNPQSMLLLGGTSEIALATAERYATRRALRVVLAARPSPRLDA' A
#
# COMPACT_ATOMS: atom_id res chain seq x y z
N MET A 1 -3.26 -18.80 -13.51
CA MET A 1 -3.71 -17.58 -12.79
C MET A 1 -4.71 -18.03 -11.74
N ILE A 2 -4.39 -17.92 -10.45
CA ILE A 2 -5.34 -17.37 -9.47
C ILE A 2 -4.53 -16.85 -8.27
N ASP A 3 -4.50 -15.53 -8.09
CA ASP A 3 -4.41 -14.91 -6.78
C ASP A 3 -5.74 -14.20 -6.60
N ALA A 4 -6.69 -14.83 -5.92
CA ALA A 4 -7.99 -14.24 -5.61
C ALA A 4 -7.92 -13.24 -4.44
N VAL A 5 -6.75 -12.59 -4.27
CA VAL A 5 -6.28 -11.58 -3.30
C VAL A 5 -5.63 -12.07 -2.00
N GLY A 6 -5.05 -13.27 -2.01
CA GLY A 6 -4.19 -13.75 -0.93
C GLY A 6 -2.89 -12.94 -0.77
N ASN A 7 -2.16 -12.65 -1.86
CA ASN A 7 -0.92 -11.85 -1.79
C ASN A 7 -0.77 -10.93 -3.02
N PRO A 8 -1.35 -9.71 -2.95
CA PRO A 8 -1.51 -8.84 -4.10
C PRO A 8 -0.18 -8.43 -4.72
N GLN A 9 -0.20 -8.21 -6.03
CA GLN A 9 0.93 -7.66 -6.79
C GLN A 9 0.92 -6.13 -6.83
N SER A 10 -0.26 -5.53 -6.65
CA SER A 10 -0.45 -4.10 -6.66
C SER A 10 -1.50 -3.69 -5.64
N MET A 11 -1.30 -2.55 -4.98
CA MET A 11 -2.22 -2.02 -3.98
C MET A 11 -2.38 -0.51 -4.13
N LEU A 12 -3.63 -0.04 -4.02
CA LEU A 12 -3.99 1.37 -3.90
C LEU A 12 -4.39 1.66 -2.46
N LEU A 13 -3.67 2.55 -1.79
CA LEU A 13 -3.97 2.96 -0.43
C LEU A 13 -4.73 4.28 -0.41
N LEU A 14 -6.02 4.22 -0.06
CA LEU A 14 -6.83 5.40 0.24
C LEU A 14 -6.55 5.83 1.70
N GLY A 15 -6.07 7.05 1.87
CA GLY A 15 -5.46 7.47 3.13
C GLY A 15 -4.02 7.00 3.25
N GLY A 16 -3.25 7.06 2.16
CA GLY A 16 -1.87 6.55 2.08
C GLY A 16 -0.85 7.15 3.06
N THR A 17 -1.21 8.19 3.82
CA THR A 17 -0.38 8.74 4.91
C THR A 17 -0.75 8.18 6.29
N SER A 18 -1.79 7.35 6.39
CA SER A 18 -2.22 6.69 7.62
C SER A 18 -1.23 5.60 8.04
N GLU A 19 -0.91 5.56 9.33
CA GLU A 19 -0.10 4.51 9.94
C GLU A 19 -0.68 3.11 9.66
N ILE A 20 -2.02 2.96 9.70
CA ILE A 20 -2.68 1.67 9.45
C ILE A 20 -2.50 1.23 7.99
N ALA A 21 -2.63 2.17 7.05
CA ALA A 21 -2.51 1.88 5.62
C ALA A 21 -1.07 1.46 5.28
N LEU A 22 -0.07 2.18 5.81
CA LEU A 22 1.35 1.89 5.62
C LEU A 22 1.75 0.55 6.25
N ALA A 23 1.36 0.30 7.50
CA ALA A 23 1.63 -0.97 8.17
C ALA A 23 1.02 -2.18 7.41
N THR A 24 -0.14 -1.98 6.78
CA THR A 24 -0.75 -3.00 5.92
C THR A 24 0.10 -3.25 4.67
N ALA A 25 0.58 -2.20 3.99
CA ALA A 25 1.47 -2.33 2.84
C ALA A 25 2.77 -3.06 3.18
N GLU A 26 3.41 -2.66 4.28
CA GLU A 26 4.65 -3.28 4.75
C GLU A 26 4.47 -4.78 4.95
N ARG A 27 3.38 -5.20 5.61
CA ARG A 27 3.08 -6.62 5.83
C ARG A 27 2.99 -7.42 4.53
N TYR A 28 2.38 -6.87 3.48
CA TYR A 28 2.29 -7.57 2.19
C TYR A 28 3.59 -7.50 1.39
N ALA A 29 4.33 -6.39 1.47
CA ALA A 29 5.61 -6.22 0.80
C ALA A 29 6.68 -7.22 1.27
N THR A 30 6.63 -7.67 2.53
CA THR A 30 7.55 -8.72 3.03
C THR A 30 7.38 -10.08 2.34
N ARG A 31 6.21 -10.36 1.75
CA ARG A 31 5.90 -11.67 1.17
C ARG A 31 6.29 -11.76 -0.30
N ARG A 32 6.22 -10.64 -1.02
CA ARG A 32 6.51 -10.53 -2.46
C ARG A 32 6.70 -9.05 -2.83
N ALA A 33 7.47 -8.80 -3.89
CA ALA A 33 7.48 -7.51 -4.56
C ALA A 33 6.06 -6.99 -4.84
N LEU A 34 5.75 -5.82 -4.26
CA LEU A 34 4.43 -5.20 -4.26
C LEU A 34 4.54 -3.79 -4.86
N ARG A 35 3.72 -3.48 -5.86
CA ARG A 35 3.58 -2.12 -6.39
C ARG A 35 2.54 -1.36 -5.55
N VAL A 36 2.95 -0.29 -4.88
CA VAL A 36 2.04 0.52 -4.06
C VAL A 36 1.80 1.88 -4.71
N VAL A 37 0.54 2.32 -4.73
CA VAL A 37 0.13 3.68 -5.07
C VAL A 37 -0.50 4.32 -3.84
N LEU A 38 0.05 5.44 -3.38
CA LEU A 38 -0.47 6.19 -2.24
C LEU A 38 -1.43 7.27 -2.72
N ALA A 39 -2.66 7.26 -2.20
CA ALA A 39 -3.64 8.31 -2.42
C ALA A 39 -3.99 8.95 -1.07
N ALA A 40 -3.62 10.22 -0.91
CA ALA A 40 -3.96 11.02 0.27
C ALA A 40 -4.22 12.47 -0.13
N ARG A 41 -4.72 13.27 0.82
CA ARG A 41 -4.82 14.71 0.62
C ARG A 41 -3.40 15.33 0.57
N PRO A 42 -3.22 16.45 -0.17
CA PRO A 42 -1.97 17.19 -0.16
C PRO A 42 -1.53 17.48 1.29
N SER A 43 -0.32 17.05 1.62
CA SER A 43 0.27 17.23 2.95
C SER A 43 1.77 16.97 2.88
N PRO A 44 2.58 17.58 3.76
CA PRO A 44 4.01 17.33 3.79
C PRO A 44 4.37 15.84 3.91
N ARG A 45 3.52 15.04 4.55
CA ARG A 45 3.72 13.59 4.71
C ARG A 45 3.46 12.80 3.42
N LEU A 46 2.67 13.33 2.47
CA LEU A 46 2.48 12.72 1.16
C LEU A 46 3.65 13.03 0.22
N ASP A 47 4.28 14.19 0.40
CA ASP A 47 5.35 14.69 -0.47
C ASP A 47 6.76 14.29 -0.01
N ALA A 48 6.90 13.79 1.22
CA ALA A 48 8.15 13.30 1.82
C ALA A 48 8.61 11.97 1.23
#